data_AF-A0A9X0D8Z3-F1
#
_entry.id   AF-A0A9X0D8Z3-F1
#
_cell.length_a   1.000
_cell.length_b   1.000
_cell.length_c   1.000
_cell.angle_alpha   90.00
_cell.angle_beta   90.00
_cell.angle_gamma   90.00
#
_symmetry.space_group_name_H-M   'P 1'
#
loop_
_entity.id
_entity.type
_entity.pdbx_description
1 polymer ?
#
loop_
_entity_poly.entity_id
_entity_poly.type
_entity_poly.pdbx_seq_one_letter_code
_entity_poly.pdbx_strand_id
1 'polypeptide(L)'
;CVYQSMKLETSLRLLLELKNVSSSSRQLRITPPTTKYFSVGLGRFPGEHGVVAPGLSCQYPIKFAPDSLADYDDFIKVKTQVDPPMVMTLQGRRPPPVLSCE
;
A
#
# COMPACT_ATOMS: atom_id res chain seq x y z
N CYS A 1 16.11 -5.87 -4.88
CA CYS A 1 14.74 -5.32 -4.87
C CYS A 1 13.74 -6.43 -5.17
N VAL A 2 12.94 -6.84 -4.20
CA VAL A 2 12.18 -8.11 -4.26
C VAL A 2 10.69 -7.90 -4.59
N TYR A 3 10.17 -6.69 -4.39
CA TYR A 3 8.81 -6.33 -4.76
C TYR A 3 8.77 -4.99 -5.50
N GLN A 4 7.92 -4.91 -6.53
CA GLN A 4 7.54 -3.65 -7.18
C GLN A 4 6.18 -3.21 -6.65
N SER A 5 6.06 -1.94 -6.26
CA SER A 5 4.80 -1.35 -5.81
C SER A 5 4.14 -0.49 -6.88
N MET A 6 2.84 -0.68 -7.10
CA MET A 6 2.02 0.21 -7.92
C MET A 6 0.89 0.79 -7.05
N LYS A 7 0.70 2.12 -7.11
CA LYS A 7 -0.36 2.85 -6.40
C LYS A 7 -1.46 3.18 -7.40
N LEU A 8 -2.65 2.63 -7.19
CA LEU A 8 -3.86 3.04 -7.93
C LEU A 8 -4.53 4.18 -7.13
N GLU A 9 -4.57 5.38 -7.69
CA GLU A 9 -5.14 6.56 -7.05
C GLU A 9 -6.62 6.72 -7.43
N THR A 10 -7.50 6.50 -6.47
CA THR A 10 -8.88 7.00 -6.47
C THR A 10 -9.09 7.69 -5.12
N SER A 11 -9.73 8.85 -5.11
CA SER A 11 -9.63 9.92 -4.10
C SER A 11 -9.90 9.58 -2.61
N LEU A 12 -10.25 8.33 -2.27
CA LEU A 12 -10.45 7.81 -0.91
C LEU A 12 -9.98 6.35 -0.70
N ARG A 13 -9.72 5.63 -1.79
CA ARG A 13 -9.34 4.21 -1.78
C ARG A 13 -8.10 4.05 -2.65
N LEU A 14 -7.05 3.55 -2.02
CA LEU A 14 -5.79 3.25 -2.64
C LEU A 14 -5.62 1.74 -2.68
N LEU A 15 -5.09 1.21 -3.78
CA LEU A 15 -4.71 -0.21 -3.86
C LEU A 15 -3.18 -0.28 -3.93
N LEU A 16 -2.59 -0.97 -2.95
CA LEU A 16 -1.17 -1.27 -2.92
C LEU A 16 -0.96 -2.65 -3.53
N GLU A 17 -0.37 -2.71 -4.71
CA GLU A 17 0.04 -3.97 -5.33
C GLU A 17 1.50 -4.27 -5.03
N LEU A 18 1.83 -5.50 -4.62
CA LEU A 18 3.19 -5.97 -4.36
C LEU A 18 3.45 -7.22 -5.18
N LYS A 19 4.29 -7.11 -6.21
CA LYS A 19 4.65 -8.21 -7.10
C LYS A 19 5.98 -8.85 -6.72
N ASN A 20 6.02 -10.17 -6.50
CA ASN A 20 7.28 -10.87 -6.25
C ASN A 20 8.08 -11.02 -7.55
N VAL A 21 9.20 -10.31 -7.67
CA VAL A 21 10.09 -10.35 -8.84
C VAL A 21 11.30 -11.29 -8.64
N SER A 22 11.35 -12.03 -7.54
CA SER A 22 12.40 -13.02 -7.28
C SER A 22 12.06 -14.40 -7.86
N SER A 23 13.06 -15.27 -7.93
CA SER A 23 12.91 -16.66 -8.42
C SER A 23 12.34 -17.64 -7.38
N SER A 24 12.06 -17.20 -6.15
CA SER A 24 11.53 -18.05 -5.08
C SER A 24 10.27 -17.45 -4.43
N SER A 25 9.41 -18.30 -3.89
CA SER A 25 8.26 -17.86 -3.09
C SER A 25 8.71 -17.15 -1.83
N ARG A 26 8.06 -16.05 -1.48
CA ARG A 26 8.44 -15.23 -0.32
C ARG A 26 7.25 -14.82 0.50
N GLN A 27 7.43 -14.87 1.82
CA GLN A 27 6.44 -14.41 2.76
C GLN A 27 6.54 -12.89 2.93
N LEU A 28 5.38 -12.25 2.99
CA LEU A 28 5.25 -10.81 3.13
C LEU A 28 4.39 -10.48 4.34
N ARG A 29 4.88 -9.54 5.17
CA ARG A 29 4.15 -9.05 6.34
C ARG A 29 4.09 -7.53 6.31
N ILE A 30 2.88 -7.00 6.31
CA ILE A 30 2.65 -5.56 6.41
C ILE A 30 2.55 -5.15 7.87
N THR A 31 3.25 -4.08 8.22
CA THR A 31 3.01 -3.34 9.46
C THR A 31 1.99 -2.25 9.14
N PRO A 32 0.85 -2.18 9.86
CA PRO A 32 -0.17 -1.17 9.59
C PRO A 32 0.39 0.25 9.77
N PRO A 33 -0.26 1.26 9.16
CA PRO A 33 0.10 2.67 9.31
C PRO A 33 0.04 3.08 10.79
N THR A 34 0.78 4.12 11.14
CA THR A 34 0.85 4.59 12.53
C THR A 34 -0.33 5.48 12.90
N THR A 35 -0.97 6.09 11.90
CA THR A 35 -2.10 7.00 12.08
C THR A 35 -3.44 6.28 11.89
N LYS A 36 -4.49 6.85 12.48
CA LYS A 36 -5.88 6.38 12.32
C LYS A 36 -6.52 6.74 10.97
N TYR A 37 -5.88 7.62 10.20
CA TYR A 37 -6.41 8.16 8.94
C TYR A 37 -6.21 7.20 7.78
N PHE A 38 -5.19 6.36 7.86
CA PHE A 38 -4.94 5.30 6.90
C PHE A 38 -5.25 3.96 7.54
N SER A 39 -6.00 3.12 6.84
CA SER A 39 -6.30 1.75 7.28
C SER A 39 -5.94 0.78 6.18
N VAL A 40 -5.15 -0.25 6.52
CA VAL A 40 -4.84 -1.35 5.61
C VAL A 40 -5.86 -2.45 5.83
N GLY A 41 -6.64 -2.78 4.81
CA GLY A 41 -7.55 -3.92 4.83
C GLY A 41 -6.83 -5.25 4.63
N LEU A 42 -7.59 -6.34 4.75
CA LEU A 42 -7.06 -7.68 4.50
C LEU A 42 -6.52 -7.77 3.07
N GLY A 43 -5.25 -8.17 2.96
CA GLY A 43 -4.61 -8.37 1.68
C GLY A 43 -5.27 -9.51 0.90
N ARG A 44 -5.42 -9.32 -0.40
CA ARG A 44 -5.77 -10.38 -1.34
C ARG A 44 -4.47 -11.03 -1.78
N PHE A 45 -4.29 -12.29 -1.40
CA PHE A 45 -3.14 -13.08 -1.77
C PHE A 45 -3.57 -14.22 -2.68
N PRO A 46 -2.74 -14.57 -3.67
CA PRO A 46 -2.97 -15.75 -4.49
C PRO A 46 -2.62 -17.07 -3.77
N GLY A 47 -2.03 -17.03 -2.57
CA GLY A 47 -1.63 -18.21 -1.79
C GLY A 47 -1.92 -18.09 -0.30
N GLU A 48 -1.73 -19.19 0.43
CA GLU A 48 -1.97 -19.25 1.88
C GLU A 48 -0.89 -18.52 2.70
N HIS A 49 -1.25 -18.08 3.91
CA HIS A 49 -0.35 -17.50 4.92
C HIS A 49 0.50 -16.28 4.49
N GLY A 50 0.08 -15.55 3.46
CA GLY A 50 0.77 -14.33 3.00
C GLY A 50 2.05 -14.61 2.21
N VAL A 51 2.14 -15.78 1.58
CA VAL A 51 3.23 -16.15 0.66
C VAL A 51 2.86 -15.77 -0.77
N VAL A 52 3.81 -15.15 -1.49
CA VAL A 52 3.65 -14.76 -2.90
C VAL A 52 4.68 -15.53 -3.72
N ALA A 53 4.22 -16.34 -4.68
CA ALA A 53 5.08 -17.09 -5.58
C ALA A 53 5.77 -16.16 -6.62
N PRO A 54 6.88 -16.61 -7.24
CA PRO A 54 7.55 -15.86 -8.31
C PRO A 54 6.60 -15.41 -9.40
N GLY A 55 6.64 -14.14 -9.76
CA GLY A 55 5.81 -13.56 -10.82
C GLY A 55 4.36 -13.22 -10.42
N LEU A 56 3.89 -13.68 -9.26
CA LEU A 56 2.58 -13.31 -8.73
C LEU A 56 2.61 -12.00 -7.96
N SER A 57 1.43 -11.40 -7.77
CA SER A 57 1.24 -10.20 -6.96
C SER A 57 0.19 -10.41 -5.87
N CYS A 58 0.33 -9.68 -4.77
CA CYS A 58 -0.73 -9.51 -3.79
C CYS A 58 -1.17 -8.05 -3.74
N GLN A 59 -2.41 -7.82 -3.31
CA GLN A 59 -3.02 -6.50 -3.30
C GLN A 59 -3.57 -6.17 -1.92
N TYR A 60 -3.24 -4.99 -1.41
CA TYR A 60 -3.75 -4.49 -0.14
C TYR A 60 -4.61 -3.26 -0.37
N PRO A 61 -5.90 -3.31 -0.03
CA PRO A 61 -6.73 -2.13 -0.04
C PRO A 61 -6.34 -1.22 1.13
N ILE A 62 -5.99 0.03 0.82
CA ILE A 62 -5.73 1.07 1.79
C ILE A 62 -6.89 2.06 1.72
N LYS A 63 -7.53 2.27 2.86
CA LYS A 63 -8.59 3.26 3.01
C LYS A 63 -8.00 4.53 3.61
N PHE A 64 -8.31 5.67 3.01
CA PHE A 64 -7.99 6.98 3.56
C PHE A 64 -9.28 7.63 4.09
N ALA A 65 -9.27 8.01 5.37
CA ALA A 65 -10.39 8.61 6.08
C ALA A 65 -9.88 9.79 6.95
N PRO A 66 -9.65 10.97 6.34
CA PRO A 66 -9.22 12.15 7.07
C PRO A 66 -10.35 12.68 7.98
N ASP A 67 -9.99 13.27 9.12
CA ASP A 67 -10.96 13.93 10.02
C ASP A 67 -11.08 15.44 9.76
N SER A 68 -10.12 16.02 9.06
CA SER A 68 -10.03 17.44 8.77
C SER A 68 -9.41 17.73 7.40
N LEU A 69 -9.37 19.01 7.02
CA LEU A 69 -8.83 19.51 5.75
C LEU A 69 -7.30 19.57 5.67
N ALA A 70 -6.59 18.97 6.62
CA ALA A 70 -5.13 19.00 6.69
C ALA A 70 -4.46 18.05 5.68
N ASP A 71 -3.14 18.20 5.52
CA ASP A 71 -2.29 17.22 4.86
C ASP A 71 -1.96 16.08 5.83
N TYR A 72 -1.93 14.85 5.31
CA TYR A 72 -1.60 13.66 6.10
C TYR A 72 -0.45 12.89 5.46
N ASP A 73 0.59 12.65 6.24
CA ASP A 73 1.70 11.77 5.86
C ASP A 73 1.75 10.58 6.82
N ASP A 74 1.94 9.39 6.28
CA ASP A 74 2.17 8.16 7.04
C ASP A 74 3.07 7.22 6.22
N PHE A 75 3.41 6.06 6.77
CA PHE A 75 4.16 5.05 6.03
C PHE A 75 3.70 3.64 6.38
N ILE A 76 3.85 2.75 5.41
CA ILE A 76 3.66 1.31 5.58
C ILE A 76 5.02 0.65 5.46
N LYS A 77 5.35 -0.20 6.44
CA LYS A 77 6.54 -1.06 6.39
C LYS A 77 6.16 -2.45 5.92
N VAL A 78 6.75 -2.85 4.80
CA VAL A 78 6.62 -4.18 4.21
C VAL A 78 7.84 -5.00 4.63
N LYS A 79 7.63 -5.88 5.62
CA LYS A 79 8.63 -6.84 6.07
C LYS A 79 8.63 -8.04 5.14
N THR A 80 9.81 -8.39 4.68
CA THR A 80 10.07 -9.56 3.84
C THR A 80 11.24 -10.33 4.44
N GLN A 81 11.61 -11.47 3.86
CA GLN A 81 12.78 -12.26 4.27
C GLN A 81 14.12 -11.65 3.83
N VAL A 82 14.12 -10.36 3.48
CA VAL A 82 15.24 -9.62 2.89
C VAL A 82 15.35 -8.30 3.62
N ASP A 83 16.58 -7.93 3.97
CA ASP A 83 16.91 -6.67 4.60
C ASP A 83 17.59 -5.73 3.57
N PRO A 84 17.32 -4.41 3.61
CA PRO A 84 16.39 -3.71 4.49
C PRO A 84 14.91 -3.91 4.11
N PRO A 85 13.96 -3.74 5.06
CA PRO A 85 12.54 -3.79 4.76
C PRO A 85 12.14 -2.65 3.83
N MET A 86 11.14 -2.91 2.98
CA MET A 86 10.62 -1.92 2.05
C MET A 86 9.67 -0.97 2.79
N VAL A 87 9.82 0.33 2.55
CA VAL A 87 8.99 1.38 3.17
C VAL A 87 8.22 2.12 2.09
N MET A 88 6.92 2.22 2.26
CA MET A 88 5.99 2.89 1.36
C MET A 88 5.43 4.12 2.06
N THR A 89 5.60 5.31 1.49
CA THR A 89 5.03 6.55 2.03
C THR A 89 3.59 6.72 1.56
N LEU A 90 2.68 6.99 2.49
CA LEU A 90 1.30 7.36 2.24
C LEU A 90 1.16 8.87 2.38
N GLN A 91 0.59 9.50 1.36
CA GLN A 91 0.33 10.94 1.36
C GLN A 91 -1.13 11.17 1.01
N GLY A 92 -1.84 11.75 1.95
CA GLY A 92 -3.23 12.18 1.84
C GLY A 92 -3.25 13.67 1.61
N ARG A 93 -3.08 14.07 0.35
CA ARG A 93 -3.23 15.46 -0.10
C ARG A 93 -4.51 15.58 -0.90
N ARG A 94 -5.20 16.71 -0.81
CA ARG A 94 -6.32 16.97 -1.70
C ARG A 94 -5.81 17.32 -3.09
N PRO A 95 -6.37 16.73 -4.16
CA PRO A 95 -6.26 17.37 -5.46
C PRO A 95 -6.88 18.77 -5.34
N PRO A 96 -6.27 19.81 -5.92
CA PRO A 96 -6.85 21.15 -5.88
C PRO A 96 -8.29 21.09 -6.41
N PRO A 97 -9.25 21.78 -5.76
CA PRO A 97 -10.61 21.84 -6.28
C PRO A 97 -10.54 22.43 -7.70
N VAL A 98 -10.98 21.67 -8.69
CA VAL A 98 -11.09 22.17 -10.06
C VAL A 98 -12.26 23.15 -10.05
N LEU A 99 -11.95 24.44 -10.00
CA LEU A 99 -12.92 25.50 -10.26
C LEU A 99 -13.24 25.49 -11.76
N SER A 100 -14.26 24.75 -12.17
CA SER A 100 -14.95 25.06 -13.43
C SER A 100 -15.90 26.21 -13.14
N CYS A 101 -15.47 27.44 -13.43
CA CYS A 101 -16.38 28.56 -13.61
C CYS A 101 -16.98 28.43 -15.02
N GLU A 102 -18.28 28.22 -15.12
CA GLU A 102 -19.08 28.55 -16.32
C GLU A 102 -19.62 29.97 -16.20
#